data_AF-A0A948UDA6-F1
#
_entry.id   AF-A0A948UDA6-F1
#
_cell.length_a   1.000
_cell.length_b   1.000
_cell.length_c   1.000
_cell.angle_alpha   90.00
_cell.angle_beta   90.00
_cell.angle_gamma   90.00
#
_symmetry.space_group_name_H-M   'P 1'
#
loop_
_entity.id
_entity.type
_entity.pdbx_description
1 polymer ?
#
loop_
_entity_poly.entity_id
_entity_poly.type
_entity_poly.pdbx_seq_one_letter_code
_entity_poly.pdbx_strand_id
1 'polypeptide(L)' 'MVDTYTPRMKSKYDAEIAKAMQAKFGYKNAMEIPKIEKITLNMGV' A
#
# COMPACT_ATOMS: atom_id res chain seq x y z
N MET A 1 -1.84 8.74 25.84
CA MET A 1 -2.25 9.23 24.51
C MET A 1 -1.55 8.35 23.51
N VAL A 2 -2.31 7.61 22.68
CA VAL A 2 -1.73 6.69 21.69
C VAL A 2 -1.25 7.55 20.54
N ASP A 3 0.07 7.67 20.37
CA ASP A 3 0.64 8.36 19.22
C ASP A 3 0.16 7.67 17.94
N THR A 4 -0.69 8.35 17.18
CA THR A 4 -1.19 7.92 15.88
C THR A 4 -0.05 7.88 14.87
N TYR A 5 0.83 6.89 14.98
CA TYR A 5 1.96 6.71 14.08
C TYR A 5 1.46 6.07 12.77
N THR A 6 1.40 6.86 11.71
CA THR A 6 1.17 6.34 10.36
C THR A 6 2.52 5.98 9.73
N PRO A 7 2.76 4.72 9.34
CA PRO A 7 4.01 4.33 8.70
C PRO A 7 4.25 5.12 7.41
N ARG A 8 5.47 5.63 7.21
CA ARG A 8 5.85 6.44 6.04
C ARG A 8 5.45 5.79 4.70
N MET A 9 5.65 4.47 4.58
CA MET A 9 5.31 3.74 3.37
C MET A 9 3.81 3.61 3.14
N LYS A 10 3.01 3.57 4.21
CA LYS A 10 1.55 3.56 4.10
C LYS A 10 1.04 4.90 3.57
N SER A 11 1.52 6.01 4.13
CA SER A 11 1.19 7.35 3.63
C SER A 11 1.59 7.56 2.17
N LYS A 12 2.78 7.08 1.78
CA LYS A 12 3.25 7.17 0.39
C LYS A 12 2.39 6.33 -0.56
N TYR A 13 1.98 5.13 -0.13
CA TYR A 13 1.11 4.28 -0.93
C TYR A 13 -0.24 4.95 -1.21
N ASP A 14 -0.89 5.48 -0.17
CA ASP A 14 -2.20 6.11 -0.28
C ASP A 14 -2.15 7.44 -1.09
N ALA A 15 -1.08 8.22 -0.92
CA ALA A 15 -0.96 9.54 -1.56
C ALA A 15 -0.55 9.48 -3.04
N GLU A 16 0.43 8.64 -3.38
CA GLU A 16 1.09 8.64 -4.68
C GLU A 16 0.84 7.35 -5.47
N ILE A 17 1.07 6.19 -4.85
CA ILE A 17 1.12 4.91 -5.56
C ILE A 17 -0.27 4.47 -6.02
N ALA A 18 -1.29 4.58 -5.17
CA ALA A 18 -2.66 4.20 -5.49
C ALA A 18 -3.20 5.00 -6.70
N LYS A 19 -2.97 6.33 -6.69
CA LYS A 19 -3.38 7.22 -7.80
C LYS A 19 -2.63 6.92 -9.09
N ALA A 20 -1.31 6.71 -8.99
CA ALA A 20 -0.49 6.35 -10.14
C ALA A 20 -0.92 5.00 -10.76
N MET A 21 -1.27 4.02 -9.93
CA MET A 21 -1.79 2.72 -10.39
C MET A 21 -3.18 2.84 -11.02
N GLN A 22 -4.08 3.62 -10.42
CA GLN A 22 -5.40 3.87 -10.99
C GLN A 22 -5.28 4.52 -12.37
N ALA A 23 -4.40 5.51 -12.54
CA ALA A 23 -4.16 6.17 -13.82
C ALA A 23 -3.49 5.24 -14.85
N LYS A 24 -2.52 4.42 -14.42
CA LYS A 24 -1.76 3.54 -15.32
C LYS A 24 -2.57 2.35 -15.83
N PHE A 25 -3.46 1.80 -15.00
CA PHE A 25 -4.19 0.56 -15.30
C PHE A 25 -5.71 0.76 -15.46
N GLY A 26 -6.21 1.96 -15.22
CA GLY A 26 -7.61 2.31 -15.46
C GLY A 26 -8.61 1.63 -14.52
N TYR A 27 -8.20 1.32 -13.28
CA TYR A 27 -9.09 0.71 -12.29
C TYR A 27 -10.32 1.58 -12.05
N LYS A 28 -11.52 0.99 -12.23
CA LYS A 28 -12.79 1.69 -12.06
C LYS A 28 -13.16 1.81 -10.58
N ASN A 29 -12.67 0.88 -9.76
CA ASN A 29 -12.95 0.82 -8.34
C ASN A 29 -11.66 0.97 -7.52
N ALA A 30 -11.69 1.81 -6.49
CA ALA A 30 -10.55 2.03 -5.60
C ALA A 30 -10.13 0.74 -4.85
N MET A 31 -11.05 -0.21 -4.67
CA MET A 31 -10.79 -1.49 -4.02
C MET A 31 -10.06 -2.50 -4.93
N GLU A 32 -10.02 -2.27 -6.25
CA GLU A 32 -9.27 -3.11 -7.20
C GLU A 32 -7.77 -2.83 -7.20
N ILE A 33 -7.35 -1.72 -6.58
CA ILE A 33 -5.94 -1.33 -6.48
C ILE A 33 -5.21 -2.36 -5.58
N PRO A 34 -4.24 -3.14 -6.11
CA PRO A 34 -3.59 -4.19 -5.33
C PRO A 34 -2.81 -3.64 -4.13
N LYS A 35 -2.92 -4.36 -3.01
CA LYS A 35 -2.31 -4.05 -1.71
C LYS A 35 -1.37 -5.17 -1.28
N ILE A 36 -0.35 -4.84 -0.50
CA ILE A 36 0.54 -5.83 0.10
C ILE A 36 -0.16 -6.43 1.32
N GLU A 37 -0.45 -7.73 1.28
CA GLU A 37 -1.14 -8.43 2.37
C GLU A 37 -0.18 -8.91 3.46
N LYS A 38 0.94 -9.53 3.08
CA LYS A 38 1.99 -9.93 4.03
C LYS A 38 3.36 -9.97 3.37
N ILE A 39 4.40 -9.76 4.17
CA ILE A 39 5.79 -10.00 3.80
C ILE A 39 6.30 -11.12 4.72
N THR A 40 6.54 -12.30 4.17
CA THR A 40 7.11 -13.43 4.92
C THR A 40 8.62 -13.45 4.73
N LEU A 41 9.37 -13.28 5.82
CA LEU A 41 10.82 -13.51 5.83
C LEU A 41 11.07 -14.95 6.30
N ASN A 42 11.54 -15.81 5.40
CA ASN A 42 12.00 -17.14 5.74
C ASN A 42 13.53 -17.13 5.76
N MET A 43 14.12 -17.42 6.92
CA MET A 43 15.55 -17.70 7.03
C MET A 43 15.71 -19.20 7.25
N GLY A 44 16.06 -19.93 6.19
CA GLY A 44 16.58 -21.29 6.34
C GLY A 44 17.98 -21.20 6.94
N VAL A 45 18.20 -21.90 8.05
CA VAL A 45 19.55 -22.06 8.63
C VAL A 45 20.35 -23.02 7.76
#